data_AF-A0A7N2LRG6-F1
#
_entry.id   AF-A0A7N2LRG6-F1
#
_cell.length_a   1.000
_cell.length_b   1.000
_cell.length_c   1.000
_cell.angle_alpha   90.00
_cell.angle_beta   90.00
_cell.angle_gamma   90.00
#
_symmetry.space_group_name_H-M   'P 1'
#
loop_
_entity.id
_entity.type
_entity.pdbx_description
1 polymer ?
#
loop_
_entity_poly.entity_id
_entity_poly.type
_entity_poly.pdbx_seq_one_letter_code
_entity_poly.pdbx_strand_id
1 'polypeptide(L)'
;MVNVDFHSVGFGFDSTSNDFKVVRLLNVHFRSATNLLHISQEAEVYSVSSGSWRQLDPQVARVPYGIHTQSRVTMYLDGNFFWCATPLPLDNNEDEKIVRFDFAREVFKSTSFPDACVIGDYSSWKTTLTALNGSIAMLVYPFGKEVEMLCFDIWVLFEFGVRESWTKLIRIGPSLDLERPLGFWGYGKMFMESKEGQLVLYDPSTNTGKIFPFDGLKGSLQVALYTEFWEKNEDDGEDHEEVNQ
;
A
#
# COMPACT_ATOMS: atom_id res chain seq x y z
N MET A 1 33.15 -8.53 -2.24
CA MET A 1 32.53 -7.33 -1.64
C MET A 1 31.04 -7.57 -1.62
N VAL A 2 30.44 -7.57 -0.44
CA VAL A 2 28.99 -7.65 -0.27
C VAL A 2 28.51 -6.21 -0.15
N ASN A 3 27.54 -5.80 -0.96
CA ASN A 3 26.87 -4.51 -0.81
C ASN A 3 25.44 -4.76 -0.33
N VAL A 4 24.95 -3.93 0.58
CA VAL A 4 23.59 -4.05 1.11
C VAL A 4 22.90 -2.72 0.91
N ASP A 5 21.83 -2.72 0.12
CA ASP A 5 21.02 -1.54 -0.13
C ASP A 5 19.62 -1.73 0.47
N PHE A 6 19.10 -0.66 1.08
CA PHE A 6 17.77 -0.65 1.68
C PHE A 6 16.71 -0.55 0.59
N HIS A 7 15.69 -1.41 0.68
CA HIS A 7 14.69 -1.54 -0.37
C HIS A 7 13.31 -1.03 0.07
N SER A 8 12.84 -1.41 1.26
CA SER A 8 11.53 -0.94 1.75
C SER A 8 11.38 -1.14 3.27
N VAL A 9 10.40 -0.47 3.86
CA VAL A 9 10.01 -0.59 5.26
C VAL A 9 8.49 -0.72 5.39
N GLY A 10 8.06 -1.43 6.41
CA GLY A 10 6.68 -1.47 6.89
C GLY A 10 6.66 -1.31 8.41
N PHE A 11 5.60 -0.71 8.92
CA PHE A 11 5.36 -0.54 10.33
C PHE A 11 3.97 -1.06 10.67
N GLY A 12 3.83 -1.71 11.82
CA GLY A 12 2.53 -2.18 12.25
C GLY A 12 2.57 -2.88 13.61
N PHE A 13 1.37 -3.28 14.03
CA PHE A 13 1.11 -3.88 15.33
C PHE A 13 1.05 -5.41 15.24
N ASP A 14 1.78 -6.07 16.13
CA ASP A 14 1.64 -7.50 16.46
C ASP A 14 0.67 -7.66 17.63
N SER A 15 -0.53 -8.15 17.34
CA SER A 15 -1.57 -8.44 18.34
C SER A 15 -1.27 -9.64 19.23
N THR A 16 -0.39 -10.56 18.82
CA THR A 16 -0.01 -11.75 19.61
C THR A 16 0.97 -11.39 20.73
N SER A 17 1.94 -10.53 20.44
CA SER A 17 2.90 -10.07 21.44
C SER A 17 2.56 -8.71 22.07
N ASN A 18 1.46 -8.08 21.64
CA ASN A 18 1.08 -6.71 22.01
C ASN A 18 2.25 -5.73 21.82
N ASP A 19 2.86 -5.73 20.63
CA ASP A 19 4.06 -4.94 20.35
C ASP A 19 3.96 -4.25 18.99
N PHE A 20 4.58 -3.09 18.89
CA PHE A 20 4.79 -2.43 17.60
C PHE A 20 6.09 -2.92 17.00
N LYS A 21 6.07 -3.16 15.69
CA LYS A 21 7.20 -3.70 14.95
C LYS A 21 7.45 -2.91 13.69
N VAL A 22 8.73 -2.88 13.29
CA VAL A 22 9.16 -2.37 11.99
C VAL A 22 9.77 -3.54 11.23
N VAL A 23 9.28 -3.81 10.03
CA VAL A 23 9.93 -4.74 9.10
C VAL A 23 10.69 -3.95 8.05
N ARG A 24 11.93 -4.34 7.76
CA ARG A 24 12.69 -3.79 6.64
C ARG A 24 13.12 -4.88 5.69
N LEU A 25 13.11 -4.55 4.40
CA LEU A 25 13.54 -5.42 3.32
C LEU A 25 14.87 -4.90 2.78
N LEU A 26 15.83 -5.81 2.65
CA LEU A 26 17.20 -5.52 2.26
C LEU A 26 17.54 -6.27 0.98
N ASN A 27 18.21 -5.60 0.04
CA ASN A 27 18.85 -6.24 -1.10
C ASN A 27 20.32 -6.49 -0.76
N VAL A 28 20.72 -7.76 -0.70
CA VAL A 28 22.09 -8.17 -0.46
C VAL A 28 22.71 -8.58 -1.80
N HIS A 29 23.68 -7.79 -2.23
CA HIS A 29 24.40 -7.97 -3.48
C HIS A 29 25.70 -8.70 -3.20
N PHE A 30 25.90 -9.85 -3.84
CA PHE A 30 27.16 -10.58 -3.77
C PHE A 30 27.59 -11.08 -5.14
N ARG A 31 28.92 -11.17 -5.35
CA ARG A 31 29.50 -11.72 -6.57
C ARG A 31 29.84 -13.19 -6.34
N SER A 32 29.41 -14.06 -7.24
CA SER A 32 29.87 -15.45 -7.24
C SER A 32 31.29 -15.57 -7.80
N ALA A 33 31.87 -16.77 -7.68
CA ALA A 33 33.19 -17.08 -8.23
C ALA A 33 33.28 -16.86 -9.76
N THR A 34 32.15 -16.82 -10.47
CA THR A 34 32.05 -16.54 -11.92
C THR A 34 31.84 -15.05 -12.23
N ASN A 35 31.98 -14.16 -11.25
CA ASN A 35 31.73 -12.72 -11.35
C ASN A 35 30.28 -12.32 -11.70
N LEU A 36 29.32 -13.25 -11.64
CA LEU A 36 27.91 -12.94 -11.76
C LEU A 36 27.42 -12.21 -10.50
N LEU A 37 26.66 -11.13 -10.68
CA LEU A 37 26.00 -10.41 -9.60
C LEU A 37 24.76 -11.19 -9.19
N HIS A 38 24.71 -11.62 -7.94
CA HIS A 38 23.53 -12.22 -7.32
C HIS A 38 22.90 -11.20 -6.36
N ILE A 39 21.58 -11.24 -6.29
CA ILE A 39 20.78 -10.46 -5.36
C ILE A 39 20.01 -11.47 -4.51
N SER A 40 20.22 -11.44 -3.20
CA SER A 40 19.32 -12.09 -2.24
C SER A 40 18.53 -11.02 -1.51
N GLN A 41 17.27 -11.32 -1.21
CA GLN A 41 16.47 -10.47 -0.35
C GLN A 41 16.46 -11.03 1.06
N GLU A 42 16.67 -10.15 2.02
CA GLU A 42 16.59 -10.45 3.44
C GLU A 42 15.57 -9.53 4.10
N ALA A 43 14.97 -10.03 5.18
CA ALA A 43 14.03 -9.27 5.98
C ALA A 43 14.48 -9.25 7.44
N GLU A 44 14.39 -8.09 8.06
CA GLU A 44 14.65 -7.91 9.48
C GLU A 44 13.47 -7.24 10.15
N VAL A 45 13.24 -7.61 11.40
CA VAL A 45 12.16 -7.09 12.23
C VAL A 45 12.77 -6.43 13.46
N TYR A 46 12.38 -5.18 13.68
CA TYR A 46 12.58 -4.46 14.92
C TYR A 46 11.35 -4.64 15.81
N SER A 47 11.59 -4.95 17.07
CA SER A 47 10.56 -4.95 18.12
C SER A 47 10.76 -3.73 19.00
N VAL A 48 9.70 -2.96 19.20
CA VAL A 48 9.73 -1.78 20.07
C VAL A 48 9.93 -2.20 21.53
N SER A 49 9.24 -3.26 21.95
CA SER A 49 9.35 -3.80 23.32
C SER A 49 10.77 -4.28 23.68
N SER A 50 11.49 -4.92 22.75
CA SER A 50 12.88 -5.37 22.99
C SER A 50 13.92 -4.32 22.64
N GLY A 51 13.54 -3.28 21.88
CA GLY A 51 14.45 -2.25 21.41
C GLY A 51 15.52 -2.75 20.43
N SER A 52 15.30 -3.89 19.76
CA SER A 52 16.33 -4.57 18.97
C SER A 52 15.83 -5.09 17.62
N TRP A 53 16.75 -5.14 16.64
CA TRP A 53 16.54 -5.77 15.35
C TRP A 53 16.89 -7.26 15.42
N ARG A 54 16.16 -8.09 14.69
CA ARG A 54 16.55 -9.46 14.38
C ARG A 54 16.26 -9.82 12.94
N GLN A 55 17.07 -10.69 12.39
CA GLN A 55 16.87 -11.25 11.06
C GLN A 55 15.75 -12.31 11.11
N LEU A 56 14.89 -12.30 10.09
CA LEU A 56 13.91 -13.37 9.88
C LEU A 56 14.59 -14.58 9.25
N ASP A 57 14.06 -15.77 9.54
CA ASP A 57 14.53 -17.00 8.89
C ASP A 57 14.42 -16.85 7.36
N PRO A 58 15.51 -17.06 6.60
CA PRO A 58 15.49 -16.97 5.14
C PRO A 58 14.46 -17.86 4.45
N GLN A 59 14.01 -18.96 5.08
CA GLN A 59 12.94 -19.82 4.54
C GLN A 59 11.56 -19.17 4.65
N VAL A 60 11.35 -18.33 5.67
CA VAL A 60 10.11 -17.59 5.94
C VAL A 60 10.10 -16.24 5.20
N ALA A 61 11.27 -15.63 5.06
CA ALA A 61 11.49 -14.32 4.44
C ALA A 61 11.71 -14.38 2.92
N ARG A 62 11.33 -15.46 2.24
CA ARG A 62 11.42 -15.53 0.78
C ARG A 62 10.45 -14.54 0.14
N VAL A 63 10.96 -13.35 -0.14
CA VAL A 63 10.33 -12.36 -1.00
C VAL A 63 11.02 -12.50 -2.36
N PRO A 64 10.42 -13.15 -3.37
CA PRO A 64 11.02 -13.25 -4.70
C PRO A 64 10.76 -12.00 -5.56
N TYR A 65 10.45 -10.86 -4.93
CA TYR A 65 9.87 -9.69 -5.63
C TYR A 65 10.61 -8.38 -5.33
N GLY A 66 10.88 -7.61 -6.38
CA GLY A 66 11.25 -6.20 -6.33
C GLY A 66 10.08 -5.32 -5.87
N ILE A 67 10.03 -4.97 -4.59
CA ILE A 67 9.14 -3.93 -4.07
C ILE A 67 9.34 -2.59 -4.80
N HIS A 68 8.24 -1.96 -5.23
CA HIS A 68 8.31 -0.62 -5.79
C HIS A 68 8.67 0.40 -4.71
N THR A 69 9.85 0.99 -4.82
CA THR A 69 10.35 2.03 -3.88
C THR A 69 9.72 3.40 -4.14
N GLN A 70 9.12 3.62 -5.31
CA GLN A 70 8.32 4.81 -5.60
C GLN A 70 6.93 4.66 -4.97
N SER A 71 6.85 5.14 -3.73
CA SER A 71 5.65 5.60 -3.01
C SER A 71 4.43 5.84 -3.91
N ARG A 72 3.55 4.84 -4.04
CA ARG A 72 2.10 4.99 -4.31
C ARG A 72 1.25 3.84 -3.77
N VAL A 73 1.82 2.88 -3.04
CA VAL A 73 1.19 1.55 -2.95
C VAL A 73 1.48 0.78 -1.66
N THR A 74 1.64 1.49 -0.55
CA THR A 74 1.73 0.85 0.78
C THR A 74 0.48 1.10 1.58
N MET A 75 -0.08 0.05 2.18
CA MET A 75 -1.21 0.16 3.10
C MET A 75 -0.97 -0.68 4.34
N TYR A 76 -1.56 -0.28 5.46
CA TYR A 76 -1.71 -1.11 6.64
C TYR A 76 -3.19 -1.46 6.82
N LEU A 77 -3.49 -2.74 7.00
CA LEU A 77 -4.85 -3.24 7.19
C LEU A 77 -4.80 -4.48 8.08
N ASP A 78 -5.51 -4.42 9.22
CA ASP A 78 -5.74 -5.56 10.12
C ASP A 78 -4.46 -6.34 10.49
N GLY A 79 -3.46 -5.67 11.07
CA GLY A 79 -2.20 -6.35 11.46
C GLY A 79 -1.25 -6.66 10.31
N ASN A 80 -1.60 -6.30 9.07
CA ASN A 80 -0.82 -6.61 7.88
C ASN A 80 -0.34 -5.32 7.19
N PHE A 81 0.91 -5.32 6.72
CA PHE A 81 1.42 -4.28 5.84
C PHE A 81 1.55 -4.80 4.42
N PHE A 82 1.20 -3.99 3.44
CA PHE A 82 1.14 -4.38 2.04
C PHE A 82 2.04 -3.50 1.19
N TRP A 83 2.65 -4.09 0.17
CA TRP A 83 3.40 -3.42 -0.88
C TRP A 83 2.98 -3.97 -2.23
N CYS A 84 3.10 -3.14 -3.27
CA CYS A 84 3.23 -3.68 -4.62
C CYS A 84 4.66 -4.05 -4.93
N ALA A 85 4.81 -5.11 -5.70
CA ALA A 85 6.09 -5.67 -6.07
C ALA A 85 6.05 -6.24 -7.50
N THR A 86 7.15 -6.09 -8.24
CA THR A 86 7.40 -6.78 -9.49
C THR A 86 8.28 -8.01 -9.27
N PRO A 87 8.17 -9.03 -10.11
CA PRO A 87 9.16 -10.12 -10.15
C PRO A 87 10.56 -9.57 -10.42
N LEU A 88 11.57 -10.21 -9.84
CA LEU A 88 12.96 -9.85 -10.10
C LEU A 88 13.34 -10.18 -11.56
N PRO A 89 14.35 -9.51 -12.15
CA PRO A 89 14.69 -9.61 -13.59
C PRO A 89 15.08 -11.00 -14.12
N LEU A 90 15.18 -12.00 -13.24
CA LEU A 90 15.42 -13.39 -13.62
C LEU A 90 14.12 -14.16 -13.90
N ASP A 91 12.99 -13.65 -13.39
CA ASP A 91 11.66 -14.25 -13.46
C ASP A 91 10.77 -13.45 -14.43
N ASN A 92 11.24 -13.30 -15.68
CA ASN A 92 10.71 -12.37 -16.70
C ASN A 92 9.28 -12.65 -17.22
N ASN A 93 8.48 -13.44 -16.53
CA ASN A 93 7.18 -13.89 -17.02
C ASN A 93 6.03 -13.79 -16.00
N GLU A 94 6.25 -13.16 -14.84
CA GLU A 94 5.21 -12.97 -13.83
C GLU A 94 4.62 -11.55 -13.84
N ASP A 95 3.32 -11.45 -13.58
CA ASP A 95 2.59 -10.19 -13.40
C ASP A 95 2.97 -9.51 -12.07
N GLU A 96 2.68 -8.20 -11.96
CA GLU A 96 2.77 -7.45 -10.69
C GLU A 96 2.00 -8.17 -9.57
N LYS A 97 2.56 -8.11 -8.35
CA LYS A 97 2.03 -8.75 -7.15
C LYS A 97 1.80 -7.75 -6.03
N ILE A 98 0.84 -8.06 -5.19
CA ILE A 98 0.68 -7.44 -3.88
C ILE A 98 1.30 -8.38 -2.86
N VAL A 99 2.33 -7.93 -2.18
CA VAL A 99 2.99 -8.66 -1.09
C VAL A 99 2.47 -8.11 0.22
N ARG A 100 2.15 -8.99 1.17
CA ARG A 100 1.80 -8.63 2.53
C ARG A 100 2.77 -9.24 3.53
N PHE A 101 3.00 -8.52 4.63
CA PHE A 101 3.66 -9.02 5.82
C PHE A 101 2.68 -9.00 6.99
N ASP A 102 2.47 -10.18 7.59
CA ASP A 102 1.64 -10.38 8.78
C ASP A 102 2.52 -10.17 10.03
N PHE A 103 2.28 -9.13 10.84
CA PHE A 103 3.16 -8.81 11.97
C PHE A 103 3.07 -9.80 13.14
N ALA A 104 1.94 -10.51 13.26
CA ALA A 104 1.73 -11.49 14.31
C ALA A 104 2.42 -12.82 14.02
N ARG A 105 2.36 -13.26 12.76
CA ARG A 105 3.00 -14.51 12.32
C ARG A 105 4.40 -14.30 11.75
N GLU A 106 4.73 -13.07 11.39
CA GLU A 106 5.97 -12.67 10.71
C GLU A 106 6.23 -13.43 9.42
N VAL A 107 5.16 -13.62 8.65
CA VAL A 107 5.22 -14.33 7.36
C VAL A 107 4.84 -13.42 6.21
N PHE A 108 5.51 -13.61 5.08
CA PHE A 108 5.14 -12.99 3.82
C PHE A 108 4.12 -13.86 3.08
N LYS A 109 3.14 -13.21 2.46
CA LYS A 109 2.25 -13.83 1.46
C LYS A 109 2.08 -12.88 0.30
N SER A 110 1.77 -13.40 -0.87
CA SER A 110 1.49 -12.57 -2.04
C SER A 110 0.15 -12.94 -2.67
N THR A 111 -0.39 -12.00 -3.44
CA THR A 111 -1.50 -12.21 -4.35
C THR A 111 -1.22 -11.47 -5.65
N SER A 112 -1.86 -11.91 -6.74
CA SER A 112 -1.66 -11.29 -8.04
C SER A 112 -2.57 -10.07 -8.18
N PHE A 113 -2.19 -9.14 -9.06
CA PHE A 113 -3.11 -8.12 -9.55
C PHE A 113 -4.28 -8.76 -10.33
N PRO A 114 -5.37 -8.02 -10.60
CA PRO A 114 -6.39 -8.46 -11.54
C PRO A 114 -5.78 -8.74 -12.92
N ASP A 115 -6.51 -9.42 -13.78
CA ASP A 115 -5.95 -9.80 -15.08
C ASP A 115 -5.70 -8.58 -15.99
N ALA A 116 -4.53 -8.57 -16.64
CA ALA A 116 -4.13 -7.58 -17.63
C ALA A 116 -5.18 -7.44 -18.72
N CYS A 117 -5.80 -8.55 -19.13
CA CYS A 117 -6.80 -8.56 -20.18
C CYS A 117 -8.10 -7.85 -19.76
N VAL A 118 -8.33 -7.70 -18.45
CA VAL A 118 -9.56 -7.14 -17.88
C VAL A 118 -9.39 -5.67 -17.56
N ILE A 119 -8.21 -5.26 -17.08
CA ILE A 119 -7.91 -3.85 -16.86
C ILE A 119 -7.52 -3.20 -18.20
N GLY A 120 -6.67 -3.89 -19.00
CA GLY A 120 -6.02 -3.58 -20.29
C GLY A 120 -4.51 -3.25 -20.13
N ASP A 121 -3.88 -2.50 -21.04
CA ASP A 121 -2.41 -2.30 -21.01
C ASP A 121 -1.89 -1.47 -19.81
N TYR A 122 -1.18 -2.15 -18.91
CA TYR A 122 -0.51 -1.61 -17.73
C TYR A 122 0.47 -0.47 -18.01
N SER A 123 1.04 -0.38 -19.22
CA SER A 123 2.06 0.62 -19.54
C SER A 123 1.55 2.07 -19.43
N SER A 124 0.23 2.25 -19.51
CA SER A 124 -0.41 3.56 -19.56
C SER A 124 -1.07 3.98 -18.25
N TRP A 125 -0.99 3.17 -17.19
CA TRP A 125 -1.73 3.40 -15.95
C TRP A 125 -0.87 3.43 -14.70
N LYS A 126 -1.45 3.97 -13.64
CA LYS A 126 -0.93 3.89 -12.28
C LYS A 126 -1.97 3.31 -11.36
N THR A 127 -1.48 2.74 -10.26
CA THR A 127 -2.29 2.12 -9.23
C THR A 127 -2.03 2.76 -7.87
N THR A 128 -3.06 2.73 -7.02
CA THR A 128 -2.94 3.09 -5.61
C THR A 128 -3.72 2.07 -4.80
N LEU A 129 -3.03 1.43 -3.85
CA LEU A 129 -3.60 0.46 -2.94
C LEU A 129 -4.16 1.19 -1.73
N THR A 130 -5.39 0.85 -1.36
CA THR A 130 -6.07 1.41 -0.19
C THR A 130 -7.00 0.38 0.45
N ALA A 131 -7.50 0.68 1.64
CA ALA A 131 -8.51 -0.14 2.29
C ALA A 131 -9.91 0.39 1.95
N LEU A 132 -10.86 -0.50 1.67
CA LEU A 132 -12.27 -0.18 1.52
C LEU A 132 -13.10 -1.22 2.28
N ASN A 133 -13.83 -0.78 3.32
CA ASN A 133 -14.67 -1.64 4.15
C ASN A 133 -13.96 -2.91 4.65
N GLY A 134 -12.73 -2.77 5.13
CA GLY A 134 -11.92 -3.89 5.62
C GLY A 134 -11.33 -4.80 4.52
N SER A 135 -11.56 -4.50 3.24
CA SER A 135 -11.01 -5.23 2.11
C SER A 135 -9.90 -4.45 1.41
N ILE A 136 -9.03 -5.15 0.68
CA ILE A 136 -8.02 -4.54 -0.18
C ILE A 136 -8.72 -3.98 -1.40
N ALA A 137 -8.51 -2.69 -1.65
CA ALA A 137 -8.96 -2.01 -2.86
C ALA A 137 -7.77 -1.46 -3.65
N MET A 138 -7.94 -1.46 -4.97
CA MET A 138 -6.99 -0.91 -5.91
C MET A 138 -7.68 0.15 -6.76
N LEU A 139 -7.09 1.34 -6.77
CA LEU A 139 -7.51 2.49 -7.55
C LEU A 139 -6.64 2.55 -8.80
N VAL A 140 -7.23 2.30 -9.96
CA VAL A 140 -6.53 2.29 -11.25
C VAL A 140 -6.89 3.53 -12.04
N TYR A 141 -5.89 4.25 -12.53
CA TYR A 141 -6.11 5.50 -13.24
C TYR A 141 -5.08 5.72 -14.34
N PRO A 142 -5.46 6.42 -15.44
CA PRO A 142 -4.53 6.71 -16.50
C PRO A 142 -3.38 7.61 -16.11
N PHE A 143 -2.23 7.39 -16.75
CA PHE A 143 -1.02 8.18 -16.57
C PHE A 143 -0.32 8.39 -17.91
N GLY A 144 -0.06 9.64 -18.28
CA GLY A 144 0.60 9.98 -19.53
C GLY A 144 0.31 11.40 -19.99
N LYS A 145 1.05 11.88 -21.00
CA LYS A 145 1.00 13.28 -21.46
C LYS A 145 -0.28 13.65 -22.23
N GLU A 146 -1.04 12.67 -22.72
CA GLU A 146 -2.19 12.90 -23.62
C GLU A 146 -3.55 12.73 -22.93
N VAL A 147 -3.58 12.55 -21.60
CA VAL A 147 -4.83 12.29 -20.88
C VAL A 147 -5.47 13.60 -20.41
N GLU A 148 -6.42 14.12 -21.19
CA GLU A 148 -7.15 15.34 -20.84
C GLU A 148 -8.18 15.12 -19.73
N MET A 149 -8.88 13.99 -19.76
CA MET A 149 -9.90 13.59 -18.76
C MET A 149 -9.54 12.25 -18.13
N LEU A 150 -9.64 12.17 -16.81
CA LEU A 150 -9.29 10.98 -16.05
C LEU A 150 -10.53 10.26 -15.52
N CYS A 151 -10.54 8.95 -15.74
CA CYS A 151 -11.46 8.02 -15.10
C CYS A 151 -10.67 7.17 -14.10
N PHE A 152 -11.31 6.82 -12.99
CA PHE A 152 -10.70 6.05 -11.92
C PHE A 152 -11.51 4.78 -11.72
N ASP A 153 -10.88 3.62 -11.91
CA ASP A 153 -11.51 2.34 -11.65
C ASP A 153 -11.19 1.86 -10.24
N ILE A 154 -12.23 1.45 -9.52
CA ILE A 154 -12.11 0.89 -8.19
C ILE A 154 -12.28 -0.62 -8.31
N TRP A 155 -11.25 -1.35 -7.92
CA TRP A 155 -11.23 -2.80 -7.81
C TRP A 155 -11.17 -3.21 -6.35
N VAL A 156 -11.87 -4.27 -5.97
CA VAL A 156 -11.83 -4.84 -4.62
C VAL A 156 -11.45 -6.31 -4.72
N LEU A 157 -10.54 -6.74 -3.85
CA LEU A 157 -10.16 -8.13 -3.69
C LEU A 157 -10.94 -8.72 -2.52
N PHE A 158 -11.82 -9.68 -2.81
CA PHE A 158 -12.63 -10.34 -1.78
C PHE A 158 -11.88 -11.46 -1.06
N GLU A 159 -10.96 -12.15 -1.73
CA GLU A 159 -10.20 -13.25 -1.14
C GLU A 159 -8.70 -13.12 -1.45
N PHE A 160 -7.90 -12.89 -0.40
CA PHE A 160 -6.47 -12.72 -0.57
C PHE A 160 -5.80 -14.01 -1.05
N GLY A 161 -5.08 -13.92 -2.18
CA GLY A 161 -4.43 -15.06 -2.81
C GLY A 161 -5.21 -15.67 -3.97
N VAL A 162 -6.49 -15.30 -4.15
CA VAL A 162 -7.35 -15.77 -5.25
C VAL A 162 -7.50 -14.65 -6.27
N ARG A 163 -6.76 -14.74 -7.40
CA ARG A 163 -6.74 -13.72 -8.47
C ARG A 163 -8.14 -13.43 -9.02
N GLU A 164 -8.96 -14.47 -9.13
CA GLU A 164 -10.30 -14.42 -9.71
C GLU A 164 -11.31 -13.71 -8.79
N SER A 165 -10.95 -13.45 -7.53
CA SER A 165 -11.81 -12.73 -6.58
C SER A 165 -11.75 -11.21 -6.74
N TRP A 166 -10.86 -10.70 -7.60
CA TRP A 166 -10.85 -9.29 -7.97
C TRP A 166 -12.12 -8.91 -8.72
N THR A 167 -12.85 -7.94 -8.18
CA THR A 167 -14.08 -7.44 -8.77
C THR A 167 -14.01 -5.93 -8.95
N LYS A 168 -14.35 -5.46 -10.15
CA LYS A 168 -14.53 -4.03 -10.40
C LYS A 168 -15.82 -3.57 -9.73
N LEU A 169 -15.69 -2.65 -8.78
CA LEU A 169 -16.84 -2.10 -8.05
C LEU A 169 -17.50 -0.98 -8.85
N ILE A 170 -16.74 0.04 -9.23
CA ILE A 170 -17.26 1.22 -9.94
C ILE A 170 -16.17 1.93 -10.73
N ARG A 171 -16.58 2.72 -11.73
CA ARG A 171 -15.74 3.71 -12.41
C ARG A 171 -16.21 5.11 -12.03
N ILE A 172 -15.28 5.95 -11.59
CA ILE A 172 -15.50 7.37 -11.26
C ILE A 172 -14.97 8.24 -12.41
N GLY A 173 -15.67 9.34 -12.70
CA GLY A 173 -15.29 10.32 -13.71
C GLY A 173 -16.21 10.31 -14.95
N PRO A 174 -15.80 10.96 -16.04
CA PRO A 174 -14.51 11.64 -16.22
C PRO A 174 -14.37 12.89 -15.34
N SER A 175 -13.13 13.21 -14.95
CA SER A 175 -12.79 14.47 -14.28
C SER A 175 -11.69 15.22 -15.03
N LEU A 176 -11.81 16.55 -15.08
CA LEU A 176 -10.83 17.45 -15.67
C LEU A 176 -9.78 17.93 -14.67
N ASP A 177 -10.10 17.98 -13.38
CA ASP A 177 -9.26 18.64 -12.38
C ASP A 177 -8.55 17.64 -11.46
N LEU A 178 -9.02 16.38 -11.38
CA LEU A 178 -8.43 15.34 -10.54
C LEU A 178 -7.38 14.56 -11.30
N GLU A 179 -6.24 14.26 -10.66
CA GLU A 179 -5.12 13.55 -11.29
C GLU A 179 -4.81 12.21 -10.64
N ARG A 180 -4.71 12.17 -9.30
CA ARG A 180 -4.28 10.96 -8.60
C ARG A 180 -5.16 10.65 -7.40
N PRO A 181 -5.74 9.46 -7.30
CA PRO A 181 -6.39 9.02 -6.09
C PRO A 181 -5.37 8.66 -5.02
N LEU A 182 -5.67 8.98 -3.77
CA LEU A 182 -4.82 8.75 -2.60
C LEU A 182 -5.41 7.72 -1.64
N GLY A 183 -6.73 7.56 -1.61
CA GLY A 183 -7.41 6.56 -0.78
C GLY A 183 -8.85 6.94 -0.43
N PHE A 184 -9.57 6.03 0.22
CA PHE A 184 -10.93 6.29 0.69
C PHE A 184 -10.95 7.00 2.05
N TRP A 185 -12.04 7.73 2.30
CA TRP A 185 -12.33 8.39 3.57
C TRP A 185 -13.83 8.36 3.88
N GLY A 186 -14.18 8.01 5.11
CA GLY A 186 -15.55 8.03 5.60
C GLY A 186 -16.53 7.26 4.71
N TYR A 187 -17.74 7.79 4.55
CA TYR A 187 -18.86 7.20 3.79
C TYR A 187 -18.65 7.24 2.25
N GLY A 188 -17.55 6.70 1.74
CA GLY A 188 -17.29 6.57 0.31
C GLY A 188 -16.67 7.80 -0.36
N LYS A 189 -16.25 8.81 0.41
CA LYS A 189 -15.46 9.93 -0.12
C LYS A 189 -14.02 9.47 -0.37
N MET A 190 -13.27 10.25 -1.13
CA MET A 190 -11.92 9.91 -1.54
C MET A 190 -11.00 11.11 -1.38
N PHE A 191 -9.80 10.87 -0.86
CA PHE A 191 -8.71 11.81 -1.00
C PHE A 191 -8.11 11.67 -2.39
N MET A 192 -8.00 12.80 -3.08
CA MET A 192 -7.47 12.92 -4.43
C MET A 192 -6.44 14.05 -4.46
N GLU A 193 -5.50 13.97 -5.37
CA GLU A 193 -4.60 15.06 -5.75
C GLU A 193 -5.09 15.65 -7.08
N SER A 194 -5.22 16.98 -7.13
CA SER A 194 -5.60 17.71 -8.35
C SER A 194 -4.42 17.83 -9.32
N LYS A 195 -4.70 18.30 -10.55
CA LYS A 195 -3.65 18.59 -11.54
C LYS A 195 -2.67 19.67 -11.09
N GLU A 196 -3.09 20.53 -10.19
CA GLU A 196 -2.31 21.60 -9.55
C GLU A 196 -1.51 21.09 -8.34
N GLY A 197 -1.65 19.81 -7.96
CA GLY A 197 -0.97 19.22 -6.80
C GLY A 197 -1.68 19.49 -5.47
N GLN A 198 -2.94 19.93 -5.50
CA GLN A 198 -3.70 20.23 -4.28
C GLN A 198 -4.40 18.97 -3.74
N LEU A 199 -4.54 18.88 -2.42
CA LEU A 199 -5.34 17.83 -1.79
C LEU A 199 -6.84 18.16 -1.93
N VAL A 200 -7.61 17.20 -2.41
CA VAL A 200 -9.05 17.31 -2.62
C VAL A 200 -9.76 16.17 -1.88
N LEU A 201 -10.76 16.49 -1.06
CA LEU A 201 -11.73 15.50 -0.59
C LEU A 201 -12.90 15.48 -1.57
N TYR A 202 -12.95 14.43 -2.38
CA TYR A 202 -13.91 14.23 -3.45
C TYR A 202 -15.05 13.32 -3.00
N ASP A 203 -16.27 13.68 -3.33
CA ASP A 203 -17.47 12.86 -3.15
C ASP A 203 -17.95 12.33 -4.52
N PRO A 204 -17.77 11.03 -4.80
CA PRO A 204 -18.20 10.44 -6.06
C PRO A 204 -19.71 10.45 -6.28
N SER A 205 -20.51 10.54 -5.21
CA SER A 205 -21.98 10.48 -5.30
C SER A 205 -22.60 11.79 -5.79
N THR A 206 -22.00 12.91 -5.41
CA THR A 206 -22.43 14.27 -5.82
C THR A 206 -21.54 14.86 -6.91
N ASN A 207 -20.42 14.22 -7.22
CA ASN A 207 -19.39 14.71 -8.12
C ASN A 207 -18.83 16.09 -7.71
N THR A 208 -18.63 16.29 -6.40
CA THR A 208 -18.10 17.55 -5.84
C THR A 208 -16.83 17.32 -5.04
N GLY A 209 -15.89 18.26 -5.10
CA GLY A 209 -14.65 18.21 -4.33
C GLY A 209 -14.45 19.44 -3.45
N LYS A 210 -13.93 19.23 -2.23
CA LYS A 210 -13.43 20.29 -1.36
C LYS A 210 -11.89 20.32 -1.45
N ILE A 211 -11.34 21.45 -1.87
CA ILE A 211 -9.89 21.67 -1.95
C ILE A 211 -9.35 22.10 -0.59
N PHE A 212 -8.21 21.55 -0.20
CA PHE A 212 -7.46 21.97 0.97
C PHE A 212 -6.19 22.72 0.55
N PRO A 213 -5.88 23.88 1.17
CA PRO A 213 -4.71 24.67 0.83
C PRO A 213 -3.46 24.07 1.49
N PHE A 214 -2.86 23.08 0.85
CA PHE A 214 -1.56 22.53 1.23
C PHE A 214 -0.55 22.77 0.11
N ASP A 215 0.62 23.30 0.44
CA ASP A 215 1.71 23.53 -0.50
C ASP A 215 2.61 22.28 -0.56
N GLY A 216 2.19 21.31 -1.37
CA GLY A 216 2.94 20.08 -1.64
C GLY A 216 3.59 20.07 -3.02
N LEU A 217 4.59 19.20 -3.23
CA LEU A 217 5.08 18.90 -4.57
C LEU A 217 4.09 17.98 -5.27
N LYS A 218 3.70 18.34 -6.49
CA LYS A 218 2.81 17.50 -7.31
C LYS A 218 3.36 16.07 -7.41
N GLY A 219 2.51 15.10 -7.10
CA GLY A 219 2.82 13.68 -7.11
C GLY A 219 3.46 13.15 -5.82
N SER A 220 3.70 14.01 -4.82
CA SER A 220 4.30 13.63 -3.53
C SER A 220 3.29 13.39 -2.41
N LEU A 221 2.02 13.79 -2.58
CA LEU A 221 0.98 13.58 -1.55
C LEU A 221 0.80 12.10 -1.22
N GLN A 222 0.61 11.81 0.06
CA GLN A 222 0.26 10.49 0.59
C GLN A 222 -0.79 10.69 1.68
N VAL A 223 -1.66 9.70 1.85
CA VAL A 223 -2.60 9.65 2.96
C VAL A 223 -2.36 8.36 3.72
N ALA A 224 -2.09 8.51 5.02
CA ALA A 224 -2.07 7.40 5.95
C ALA A 224 -3.35 7.45 6.77
N LEU A 225 -4.16 6.40 6.70
CA LEU A 225 -5.32 6.24 7.57
C LEU A 225 -4.83 5.63 8.88
N TYR A 226 -5.10 6.31 9.99
CA TYR A 226 -4.84 5.80 11.32
C TYR A 226 -6.16 5.76 12.11
N THR A 227 -6.34 4.71 12.89
CA THR A 227 -7.43 4.60 13.86
C THR A 227 -6.78 4.55 15.24
N GLU A 228 -7.10 5.53 16.10
CA GLU A 228 -6.72 5.48 17.52
C GLU A 228 -7.70 4.58 18.28
N PHE A 229 -7.18 3.75 19.17
CA PHE A 229 -7.97 3.06 20.19
C PHE A 229 -7.66 3.70 21.53
N TRP A 230 -8.68 4.27 22.17
CA TRP A 230 -8.61 4.69 23.57
C TRP A 230 -9.11 3.54 24.44
N GLU A 231 -8.24 2.91 25.22
CA GLU A 231 -8.70 2.13 26.37
C GLU A 231 -9.18 3.15 27.42
N LYS A 232 -10.49 3.13 27.72
CA LYS A 232 -10.99 3.81 28.92
C LYS A 232 -10.34 3.11 30.12
N ASN A 233 -9.45 3.81 30.82
CA ASN A 233 -9.12 3.44 32.19
C ASN A 233 -10.42 3.57 33.00
N GLU A 234 -10.94 2.47 33.53
CA GLU A 234 -12.09 2.45 34.44
C GLU A 234 -11.71 3.02 35.83
N ASP A 235 -11.16 4.24 35.88
CA ASP A 235 -10.85 4.88 37.17
C ASP A 235 -11.28 6.35 37.29
N ASP A 236 -11.88 6.94 36.27
CA ASP A 236 -12.46 8.29 36.39
C ASP A 236 -13.98 8.22 36.28
N GLY A 237 -14.62 8.06 37.43
CA GLY A 237 -16.03 8.38 37.58
C GLY A 237 -16.21 9.88 37.45
N GLU A 238 -16.64 10.36 36.29
CA GLU A 238 -17.44 11.56 36.15
C GLU A 238 -18.11 11.59 34.76
N ASP A 239 -19.44 11.66 34.79
CA ASP A 239 -20.31 11.80 33.63
C ASP A 239 -19.98 13.08 32.85
N HIS A 240 -19.59 12.96 31.58
CA HIS A 240 -19.73 14.07 30.64
C HIS A 240 -20.18 13.62 29.25
N GLU A 241 -21.19 14.37 28.78
CA GLU A 241 -22.04 14.17 27.62
C GLU A 241 -21.28 14.04 26.29
N GLU A 242 -21.75 13.11 25.47
CA GLU A 242 -21.40 12.98 24.06
C GLU A 242 -21.76 14.25 23.27
N VAL A 243 -20.78 14.77 22.52
CA VAL A 243 -21.07 15.57 21.33
C VAL A 243 -20.33 14.93 20.16
N ASN A 244 -21.07 14.19 19.34
CA ASN A 244 -20.63 13.66 18.06
C ASN A 244 -20.48 14.80 17.03
N GLN A 245 -19.32 14.89 16.37
CA GLN A 245 -19.16 15.41 15.00
C GLN A 245 -18.10 14.63 14.25
#